data_AF-A0A243WKW8-F1
#
_entry.id   AF-A0A243WKW8-F1
#
_cell.length_a   1.000
_cell.length_b   1.000
_cell.length_c   1.000
_cell.angle_alpha   90.00
_cell.angle_beta   90.00
_cell.angle_gamma   90.00
#
_symmetry.space_group_name_H-M   'P 1'
#
loop_
_entity.id
_entity.type
_entity.pdbx_description
1 polymer ?
#
loop_
_entity_poly.entity_id
_entity_poly.type
_entity_poly.pdbx_seq_one_letter_code
_entity_poly.pdbx_strand_id
1 'polypeptide(L)'
;MRKTLLLAGFATSLLFLGCGKEEAKPQDQLTARFVLLNEKRQETTVFAAGDNVIFSFQLRNKSGQDVGLKNPIFNTEHFCEVYQREKNDNAGISLGVPYQGVFCTYQGANLLLANSTLTQEISWAEDKAIPTVGFFCGRSPQQLLPVGKYRTAFTTAIDIVQNNKVVGQVPAKTYAVDFEVR
;
A
#
# COMPACT_ATOMS: atom_id res chain seq x y z
N MET A 1 -47.29 -52.07 -49.99
CA MET A 1 -46.04 -51.92 -49.22
C MET A 1 -45.98 -50.50 -48.65
N ARG A 2 -46.02 -50.38 -47.32
CA ARG A 2 -45.93 -49.14 -46.55
C ARG A 2 -44.46 -48.77 -46.33
N LYS A 3 -44.07 -47.51 -46.52
CA LYS A 3 -42.96 -46.88 -45.77
C LYS A 3 -43.25 -45.40 -45.54
N THR A 4 -43.74 -45.11 -44.34
CA THR A 4 -43.84 -43.77 -43.75
C THR A 4 -42.48 -43.46 -43.12
N LEU A 5 -41.78 -42.42 -43.59
CA LEU A 5 -40.59 -41.89 -42.91
C LEU A 5 -41.04 -40.82 -41.90
N LEU A 6 -40.82 -41.11 -40.61
CA LEU A 6 -40.90 -40.15 -39.51
C LEU A 6 -39.51 -39.51 -39.35
N LEU A 7 -39.37 -38.22 -39.64
CA LEU A 7 -38.24 -37.42 -39.18
C LEU A 7 -38.52 -36.97 -37.75
N ALA A 8 -37.75 -37.49 -36.79
CA ALA A 8 -37.70 -36.98 -35.43
C ALA A 8 -36.69 -35.82 -35.37
N GLY A 9 -37.18 -34.60 -35.17
CA GLY A 9 -36.35 -33.42 -34.89
C GLY A 9 -35.90 -33.43 -33.44
N PHE A 10 -34.59 -33.51 -33.21
CA PHE A 10 -33.97 -33.44 -31.90
C PHE A 10 -33.72 -31.96 -31.55
N ALA A 11 -34.52 -31.40 -30.63
CA ALA A 11 -34.30 -30.05 -30.11
C ALA A 11 -33.15 -30.08 -29.09
N THR A 12 -31.99 -29.54 -29.46
CA THR A 12 -30.84 -29.41 -28.57
C THR A 12 -31.00 -28.16 -27.70
N SER A 13 -31.54 -28.34 -26.50
CA SER A 13 -31.60 -27.30 -25.48
C SER A 13 -30.18 -27.00 -24.96
N LEU A 14 -29.59 -25.91 -25.44
CA LEU A 14 -28.37 -25.32 -24.88
C LEU A 14 -28.70 -24.74 -23.50
N LEU A 15 -28.50 -25.55 -22.46
CA LEU A 15 -28.45 -25.07 -21.08
C LEU A 15 -27.17 -24.24 -20.92
N PHE A 16 -27.31 -22.91 -21.04
CA PHE A 16 -26.32 -21.98 -20.52
C PHE A 16 -26.31 -22.12 -19.00
N LEU A 17 -25.47 -23.02 -18.48
CA LEU A 17 -24.98 -22.96 -17.11
C LEU A 17 -24.14 -21.69 -17.02
N GLY A 18 -24.81 -20.57 -16.76
CA GLY A 18 -24.17 -19.33 -16.35
C GLY A 18 -23.45 -19.62 -15.04
N CYS A 19 -22.15 -19.92 -15.13
CA CYS A 19 -21.23 -19.71 -14.01
C CYS A 19 -21.29 -18.22 -13.69
N GLY A 20 -22.18 -17.84 -12.76
CA GLY A 20 -22.10 -16.58 -12.08
C GLY A 20 -20.78 -16.56 -11.32
N LYS A 21 -19.72 -16.07 -11.94
CA LYS A 21 -18.54 -15.65 -11.19
C LYS A 21 -19.02 -14.50 -10.33
N GLU A 22 -19.12 -14.74 -9.03
CA GLU A 22 -19.30 -13.68 -8.06
C GLU A 22 -18.20 -12.64 -8.34
N GLU A 23 -18.60 -11.42 -8.66
CA GLU A 23 -17.64 -10.36 -8.96
C GLU A 23 -16.76 -10.17 -7.72
N ALA A 24 -15.45 -10.33 -7.89
CA ALA A 24 -14.51 -10.19 -6.79
C ALA A 24 -14.62 -8.78 -6.20
N LYS A 25 -14.87 -8.69 -4.90
CA LYS A 25 -15.13 -7.42 -4.23
C LYS A 25 -13.90 -6.50 -4.37
N PRO A 26 -14.07 -5.17 -4.49
CA PRO A 26 -12.93 -4.26 -4.69
C PRO A 26 -11.80 -4.43 -3.69
N GLN A 27 -12.10 -4.72 -2.41
CA GLN A 27 -11.09 -4.97 -1.37
C GLN A 27 -10.19 -6.17 -1.65
N ASP A 28 -10.70 -7.21 -2.33
CA ASP A 28 -9.94 -8.42 -2.63
C ASP A 28 -8.96 -8.19 -3.79
N GLN A 29 -9.09 -7.05 -4.48
CA GLN A 29 -8.29 -6.65 -5.64
C GLN A 29 -7.30 -5.53 -5.32
N LEU A 30 -7.25 -5.07 -4.06
CA LEU A 30 -6.24 -4.14 -3.57
C LEU A 30 -5.08 -4.90 -2.95
N THR A 31 -3.85 -4.54 -3.32
CA THR A 31 -2.64 -5.08 -2.69
C THR A 31 -1.72 -3.96 -2.26
N ALA A 32 -1.31 -3.99 -1.00
CA ALA A 32 -0.37 -3.03 -0.44
C ALA A 32 1.01 -3.66 -0.20
N ARG A 33 2.05 -2.84 -0.38
CA ARG A 33 3.46 -3.19 -0.22
C ARG A 33 4.19 -2.04 0.47
N PHE A 34 5.12 -2.37 1.36
CA PHE A 34 6.00 -1.40 2.00
C PHE A 34 7.44 -1.87 1.86
N VAL A 35 8.31 -0.98 1.39
CA VAL A 35 9.73 -1.25 1.19
C VAL A 35 10.58 -0.05 1.51
N LEU A 36 11.87 -0.31 1.70
CA LEU A 36 12.90 0.71 1.83
C LEU A 36 13.71 0.77 0.54
N LEU A 37 14.03 1.98 0.09
CA LEU A 37 14.83 2.23 -1.11
C LEU A 37 16.06 3.05 -0.74
N ASN A 38 17.17 2.80 -1.45
CA ASN A 38 18.32 3.69 -1.45
C ASN A 38 18.10 4.91 -2.36
N GLU A 39 19.05 5.84 -2.38
CA GLU A 39 19.01 7.05 -3.21
C GLU A 39 18.94 6.76 -4.73
N LYS A 40 19.37 5.56 -5.15
CA LYS A 40 19.24 5.06 -6.53
C LYS A 40 17.87 4.42 -6.81
N ARG A 41 16.92 4.53 -5.87
CA ARG A 41 15.55 3.98 -5.97
C ARG A 41 15.52 2.46 -6.05
N GLN A 42 16.57 1.81 -5.54
CA GLN A 42 16.67 0.35 -5.49
C GLN A 42 16.24 -0.13 -4.10
N GLU A 43 15.43 -1.17 -4.07
CA GLU A 43 15.03 -1.80 -2.82
C GLU A 43 16.22 -2.42 -2.11
N THR A 44 16.39 -2.08 -0.84
CA THR A 44 17.47 -2.62 -0.01
C THR A 44 17.08 -2.56 1.47
N THR A 45 17.68 -3.44 2.26
CA THR A 45 17.64 -3.40 3.73
C THR A 45 19.03 -3.11 4.32
N VAL A 46 20.00 -2.78 3.47
CA VAL A 46 21.37 -2.47 3.84
C VAL A 46 21.79 -1.18 3.15
N PHE A 47 22.19 -0.21 3.95
CA PHE A 47 22.56 1.15 3.53
C PHE A 47 24.01 1.42 3.90
N ALA A 48 24.73 2.17 3.08
CA ALA A 48 26.06 2.63 3.46
C ALA A 48 25.96 3.76 4.50
N ALA A 49 26.98 3.90 5.35
CA ALA A 49 27.09 5.06 6.23
C ALA A 49 27.01 6.37 5.41
N GLY A 50 26.04 7.22 5.75
CA GLY A 50 25.79 8.48 5.04
C GLY A 50 24.76 8.38 3.92
N ASP A 51 24.28 7.19 3.56
CA ASP A 51 23.15 7.05 2.63
C ASP A 51 21.83 7.44 3.34
N ASN A 52 20.92 8.05 2.59
CA ASN A 52 19.55 8.26 3.04
C ASN A 52 18.71 6.98 2.89
N VAL A 53 17.67 6.87 3.72
CA VAL A 53 16.66 5.79 3.65
C VAL A 53 15.37 6.37 3.12
N ILE A 54 14.83 5.81 2.04
CA ILE A 54 13.54 6.21 1.47
C ILE A 54 12.50 5.16 1.82
N PHE A 55 11.45 5.55 2.52
CA PHE A 55 10.30 4.71 2.80
C PHE A 55 9.33 4.79 1.63
N SER A 56 8.86 3.64 1.12
CA SER A 56 7.93 3.57 -0.01
C SER A 56 6.76 2.65 0.33
N PHE A 57 5.57 3.23 0.50
CA PHE A 57 4.31 2.49 0.59
C PHE A 57 3.55 2.55 -0.75
N GLN A 58 3.18 1.40 -1.28
CA GLN A 58 2.53 1.27 -2.57
C GLN A 58 1.20 0.53 -2.39
N LEU A 59 0.13 1.13 -2.87
CA LEU A 59 -1.20 0.52 -2.92
C LEU A 59 -1.62 0.35 -4.38
N ARG A 60 -1.74 -0.90 -4.81
CA ARG A 60 -2.09 -1.27 -6.17
C ARG A 60 -3.54 -1.71 -6.26
N ASN A 61 -4.27 -1.13 -7.20
CA ASN A 61 -5.59 -1.57 -7.61
C ASN A 61 -5.45 -2.47 -8.83
N LYS A 62 -5.85 -3.74 -8.71
CA LYS A 62 -5.83 -4.72 -9.80
C LYS A 62 -7.19 -4.89 -10.47
N SER A 63 -8.20 -4.15 -10.01
CA SER A 63 -9.53 -4.20 -10.59
C SER A 63 -9.64 -3.33 -11.84
N GLY A 64 -10.68 -3.60 -12.62
CA GLY A 64 -11.07 -2.78 -13.77
C GLY A 64 -11.87 -1.53 -13.40
N GLN A 65 -11.97 -1.18 -12.12
CA GLN A 65 -12.77 -0.04 -11.63
C GLN A 65 -11.93 0.86 -10.73
N ASP A 66 -12.25 2.15 -10.71
CA ASP A 66 -11.64 3.09 -9.78
C ASP A 66 -12.13 2.82 -8.36
N VAL A 67 -11.25 3.03 -7.38
CA VAL A 67 -11.54 2.79 -5.97
C VAL A 67 -11.34 4.06 -5.16
N GLY A 68 -12.38 4.49 -4.45
CA GLY A 68 -12.27 5.57 -3.46
C GLY A 68 -11.63 5.06 -2.17
N LEU A 69 -10.66 5.78 -1.65
CA LEU A 69 -9.92 5.47 -0.42
C LEU A 69 -10.16 6.56 0.60
N LYS A 70 -10.45 6.17 1.84
CA LYS A 70 -10.52 7.12 2.95
C LYS A 70 -9.14 7.72 3.21
N ASN A 71 -9.11 9.00 3.58
CA ASN A 71 -7.91 9.65 4.06
C ASN A 71 -7.83 9.70 5.59
N PRO A 72 -6.63 9.52 6.18
CA PRO A 72 -5.40 8.98 5.56
C PRO A 72 -5.55 7.51 5.16
N ILE A 73 -4.81 7.08 4.13
CA ILE A 73 -4.79 5.67 3.68
C ILE A 73 -3.92 4.74 4.55
N PHE A 74 -3.26 5.31 5.57
CA PHE A 74 -2.40 4.62 6.53
C PHE A 74 -2.58 5.23 7.94
N ASN A 75 -2.17 4.51 8.98
CA ASN A 75 -2.11 5.08 10.34
C ASN A 75 -0.96 6.09 10.44
N THR A 76 -1.27 7.37 10.60
CA THR A 76 -0.29 8.48 10.59
C THR A 76 0.54 8.60 11.85
N GLU A 77 0.18 7.93 12.95
CA GLU A 77 0.91 8.03 14.22
C GLU A 77 2.27 7.34 14.15
N HIS A 78 2.34 6.19 13.47
CA HIS A 78 3.53 5.32 13.44
C HIS A 78 4.06 5.05 12.03
N PHE A 79 3.47 5.65 11.00
CA PHE A 79 3.88 5.40 9.62
C PHE A 79 5.34 5.86 9.42
N CYS A 80 6.19 4.96 8.92
CA CYS A 80 7.63 5.20 8.75
C CYS A 80 8.39 5.56 10.05
N GLU A 81 7.85 5.24 11.23
CA GLU A 81 8.61 5.39 12.47
C GLU A 81 9.80 4.42 12.49
N VAL A 82 10.96 4.91 12.94
CA VAL A 82 12.20 4.14 13.03
C VAL A 82 12.54 3.87 14.49
N TYR A 83 12.87 2.62 14.78
CA TYR A 83 13.37 2.16 16.07
C TYR A 83 14.81 1.68 15.92
N GLN A 84 15.71 2.15 16.78
CA GLN A 84 17.04 1.58 16.92
C GLN A 84 16.94 0.26 17.69
N ARG A 85 17.48 -0.82 17.13
CA ARG A 85 17.50 -2.12 17.79
C ARG A 85 18.67 -2.20 18.76
N GLU A 86 18.38 -2.36 20.04
CA GLU A 86 19.38 -2.72 21.03
C GLU A 86 19.58 -4.24 21.11
N LYS A 87 20.72 -4.67 21.67
CA LYS A 87 21.17 -6.07 21.67
C LYS A 87 20.22 -7.02 22.42
N ASN A 88 19.39 -6.50 23.33
CA ASN A 88 18.65 -7.30 24.32
C ASN A 88 17.16 -6.92 24.50
N ASP A 89 16.62 -5.94 23.79
CA ASP A 89 15.22 -5.50 24.01
C ASP A 89 14.33 -5.70 22.77
N ASN A 90 13.12 -6.17 23.00
CA ASN A 90 12.08 -6.35 21.97
C ASN A 90 11.42 -5.00 21.61
N ALA A 91 11.59 -3.97 22.45
CA ALA A 91 11.19 -2.60 22.18
C ALA A 91 12.46 -1.77 21.89
N GLY A 92 12.73 -1.48 20.62
CA GLY A 92 13.83 -0.58 20.26
C GLY A 92 13.56 0.87 20.72
N ILE A 93 14.60 1.70 20.78
CA ILE A 93 14.46 3.13 21.06
C ILE A 93 13.88 3.81 19.82
N SER A 94 12.73 4.47 19.94
CA SER A 94 12.18 5.27 18.85
C SER A 94 13.08 6.45 18.53
N LEU A 95 13.41 6.60 17.24
CA LEU A 95 14.09 7.76 16.67
C LEU A 95 13.09 8.74 16.01
N GLY A 96 11.79 8.41 16.05
CA GLY A 96 10.71 9.22 15.49
C GLY A 96 10.39 8.92 14.02
N VAL A 97 9.73 9.89 13.38
CA VAL A 97 9.20 9.83 12.01
C VAL A 97 9.79 10.94 11.13
N PRO A 98 9.87 10.77 9.80
CA PRO A 98 10.52 11.73 8.90
C PRO A 98 9.68 12.98 8.55
N TYR A 99 8.46 13.08 9.07
CA TYR A 99 7.53 14.18 8.80
C TYR A 99 7.12 14.91 10.07
N GLN A 100 6.67 16.16 9.95
CA GLN A 100 6.12 16.92 11.08
C GLN A 100 4.61 16.71 11.24
N GLY A 101 3.93 16.30 10.16
CA GLY A 101 2.53 15.94 10.16
C GLY A 101 2.11 15.31 8.84
N VAL A 102 0.83 14.93 8.76
CA VAL A 102 0.19 14.41 7.55
C VAL A 102 -1.02 15.28 7.24
N PHE A 103 -1.14 15.72 5.98
CA PHE A 103 -2.13 16.65 5.43
C PHE A 103 -2.11 18.08 6.00
N CYS A 104 -1.62 19.03 5.20
CA CYS A 104 -1.44 20.43 5.65
C CYS A 104 -2.67 21.26 5.29
N THR A 105 -3.54 20.67 4.47
CA THR A 105 -4.84 21.15 4.06
C THR A 105 -5.79 19.97 4.07
N TYR A 106 -7.08 20.22 4.26
CA TYR A 106 -8.10 19.18 4.16
C TYR A 106 -7.98 18.45 2.81
N GLN A 107 -7.98 17.12 2.85
CA GLN A 107 -8.09 16.28 1.66
C GLN A 107 -9.34 15.40 1.78
N GLY A 108 -10.12 15.36 0.70
CA GLY A 108 -11.28 14.46 0.57
C GLY A 108 -10.85 12.99 0.46
N ALA A 109 -11.63 12.14 -0.20
CA ALA A 109 -11.19 10.79 -0.51
C ALA A 109 -10.05 10.80 -1.55
N ASN A 110 -9.15 9.82 -1.49
CA ASN A 110 -8.22 9.56 -2.58
C ASN A 110 -8.87 8.67 -3.63
N LEU A 111 -8.69 8.98 -4.90
CA LEU A 111 -9.13 8.13 -5.99
C LEU A 111 -7.94 7.30 -6.49
N LEU A 112 -8.03 5.97 -6.37
CA LEU A 112 -7.06 5.04 -6.92
C LEU A 112 -7.63 4.44 -8.21
N LEU A 113 -7.09 4.86 -9.35
CA LEU A 113 -7.58 4.48 -10.67
C LEU A 113 -7.49 2.95 -10.90
N ALA A 114 -8.37 2.43 -11.75
CA ALA A 114 -8.32 1.06 -12.23
C ALA A 114 -6.91 0.69 -12.74
N ASN A 115 -6.44 -0.50 -12.39
CA ASN A 115 -5.13 -1.03 -12.80
C ASN A 115 -3.91 -0.14 -12.48
N SER A 116 -4.04 0.81 -11.53
CA SER A 116 -2.98 1.75 -11.19
C SER A 116 -2.34 1.45 -9.82
N THR A 117 -1.26 2.17 -9.50
CA THR A 117 -0.59 2.13 -8.19
C THR A 117 -0.48 3.53 -7.64
N LEU A 118 -0.95 3.72 -6.41
CA LEU A 118 -0.67 4.90 -5.61
C LEU A 118 0.59 4.64 -4.81
N THR A 119 1.58 5.54 -4.93
CA THR A 119 2.86 5.44 -4.22
C THR A 119 3.01 6.63 -3.27
N GLN A 120 3.34 6.33 -2.02
CA GLN A 120 3.65 7.30 -0.97
C GLN A 120 5.09 7.10 -0.55
N GLU A 121 5.89 8.12 -0.76
CA GLU A 121 7.32 8.07 -0.48
C GLU A 121 7.76 9.25 0.35
N ILE A 122 8.67 8.99 1.28
CA ILE A 122 9.34 10.00 2.07
C ILE A 122 10.73 9.50 2.46
N SER A 123 11.69 10.40 2.43
CA SER A 123 13.06 10.14 2.88
C SER A 123 13.18 10.38 4.38
N TRP A 124 14.05 9.62 5.04
CA TRP A 124 14.39 9.82 6.46
C TRP A 124 14.92 11.23 6.71
N ALA A 125 16.06 11.56 6.08
CA ALA A 125 16.62 12.90 6.10
C ALA A 125 16.04 13.73 4.94
N GLU A 126 15.95 15.04 5.14
CA GLU A 126 15.44 15.97 4.12
C GLU A 126 16.29 15.93 2.84
N ASP A 127 15.68 15.47 1.73
CA ASP A 127 16.32 15.44 0.41
C ASP A 127 15.45 16.19 -0.63
N LYS A 128 15.94 17.33 -1.12
CA LYS A 128 15.23 18.18 -2.07
C LYS A 128 14.96 17.49 -3.42
N ALA A 129 15.70 16.43 -3.76
CA ALA A 129 15.50 15.67 -5.00
C ALA A 129 14.26 14.77 -4.95
N ILE A 130 13.78 14.42 -3.75
CA ILE A 130 12.61 13.57 -3.55
C ILE A 130 11.45 14.50 -3.22
N PRO A 131 10.50 14.78 -4.13
CA PRO A 131 9.43 15.72 -3.86
C PRO A 131 8.56 15.20 -2.71
N THR A 132 8.21 16.08 -1.78
CA THR A 132 7.22 15.74 -0.75
C THR A 132 5.90 15.52 -1.48
N VAL A 133 5.43 14.27 -1.55
CA VAL A 133 4.07 14.00 -2.01
C VAL A 133 3.10 14.70 -1.06
N GLY A 134 2.00 15.24 -1.58
CA GLY A 134 1.10 16.16 -0.87
C GLY A 134 0.45 15.63 0.43
N PHE A 135 0.78 14.40 0.83
CA PHE A 135 0.38 13.79 2.09
C PHE A 135 1.24 14.24 3.27
N PHE A 136 2.55 14.46 3.10
CA PHE A 136 3.45 14.77 4.24
C PHE A 136 3.66 16.27 4.40
N CYS A 137 3.55 16.74 5.65
CA CYS A 137 3.67 18.15 6.01
C CYS A 137 4.94 18.42 6.75
N GLY A 138 5.71 19.35 6.20
CA GLY A 138 7.04 19.63 6.69
C GLY A 138 7.93 18.39 6.59
N ARG A 139 9.23 18.62 6.69
CA ARG A 139 10.17 17.54 6.93
C ARG A 139 10.66 17.70 8.34
N SER A 140 10.74 16.58 9.05
CA SER A 140 11.56 16.60 10.26
C SER A 140 13.00 16.78 9.79
N PRO A 141 13.75 17.79 10.27
CA PRO A 141 15.16 17.96 9.90
C PRO A 141 15.99 16.89 10.61
N GLN A 142 15.75 15.63 10.26
CA GLN A 142 16.48 14.51 10.79
C GLN A 142 17.84 14.44 10.12
N GLN A 143 18.87 14.24 10.95
CA GLN A 143 20.17 13.82 10.48
C GLN A 143 20.06 12.42 9.90
N LEU A 144 20.96 12.10 8.97
CA LEU A 144 21.11 10.74 8.45
C LEU A 144 21.27 9.74 9.61
N LEU A 145 20.75 8.54 9.44
CA LEU A 145 20.87 7.50 10.45
C LEU A 145 22.35 7.14 10.65
N PRO A 146 22.85 7.04 11.89
CA PRO A 146 24.20 6.56 12.15
C PRO A 146 24.33 5.08 11.79
N VAL A 147 25.56 4.55 11.82
CA VAL A 147 25.79 3.10 11.67
C VAL A 147 25.06 2.35 12.78
N GLY A 148 24.29 1.33 12.42
CA GLY A 148 23.47 0.60 13.37
C GLY A 148 22.42 -0.30 12.73
N LYS A 149 21.66 -0.98 13.59
CA LYS A 149 20.54 -1.85 13.21
C LYS A 149 19.22 -1.21 13.62
N TYR A 150 18.27 -1.27 12.72
CA TYR A 150 17.02 -0.53 12.83
C TYR A 150 15.84 -1.40 12.46
N ARG A 151 14.66 -0.93 12.85
CA ARG A 151 13.37 -1.48 12.47
C ARG A 151 12.41 -0.35 12.18
N THR A 152 11.60 -0.51 11.15
CA THR A 152 10.39 0.28 10.99
C THR A 152 9.20 -0.66 10.93
N ALA A 153 8.09 -0.30 11.56
CA ALA A 153 6.87 -1.08 11.52
C ALA A 153 5.64 -0.21 11.72
N PHE A 154 4.58 -0.52 10.99
CA PHE A 154 3.26 0.07 11.22
C PHE A 154 2.17 -0.92 10.85
N THR A 155 1.00 -0.77 11.47
CA THR A 155 -0.19 -1.56 11.16
C THR A 155 -1.26 -0.65 10.59
N THR A 156 -1.87 -1.05 9.49
CA THR A 156 -2.97 -0.28 8.90
C THR A 156 -3.99 -1.17 8.20
N ALA A 157 -5.26 -0.78 8.31
CA ALA A 157 -6.35 -1.24 7.47
C ALA A 157 -6.67 -0.14 6.45
N ILE A 158 -7.19 -0.51 5.28
CA ILE A 158 -7.49 0.45 4.20
C ILE A 158 -8.99 0.50 4.00
N ASP A 159 -9.61 1.60 4.40
CA ASP A 159 -11.04 1.84 4.22
C ASP A 159 -11.34 2.25 2.77
N ILE A 160 -12.25 1.52 2.12
CA ILE A 160 -12.77 1.83 0.80
C ILE A 160 -14.05 2.64 0.96
N VAL A 161 -14.12 3.78 0.27
CA VAL A 161 -15.24 4.72 0.39
C VAL A 161 -15.97 4.92 -0.93
N GLN A 162 -17.28 5.05 -0.83
CA GLN A 162 -18.17 5.48 -1.90
C GLN A 162 -19.13 6.51 -1.32
N ASN A 163 -19.22 7.70 -1.96
CA ASN A 163 -20.05 8.81 -1.47
C ASN A 163 -19.80 9.16 0.02
N ASN A 164 -18.52 9.22 0.42
CA ASN A 164 -18.07 9.49 1.80
C ASN A 164 -18.50 8.47 2.87
N LYS A 165 -18.97 7.28 2.47
CA LYS A 165 -19.28 6.17 3.37
C LYS A 165 -18.32 5.01 3.14
N VAL A 166 -17.87 4.37 4.22
CA VAL A 166 -17.07 3.14 4.12
C VAL A 166 -17.97 2.02 3.62
N VAL A 167 -17.60 1.42 2.49
CA VAL A 167 -18.34 0.32 1.83
C VAL A 167 -17.57 -1.00 1.82
N GLY A 168 -16.28 -0.95 2.13
CA GLY A 168 -15.40 -2.10 2.23
C GLY A 168 -14.13 -1.74 2.97
N GLN A 169 -13.34 -2.75 3.34
CA GLN A 169 -12.08 -2.56 4.02
C GLN A 169 -11.10 -3.66 3.61
N VAL A 170 -9.86 -3.28 3.31
CA VAL A 170 -8.73 -4.22 3.31
C VAL A 170 -8.33 -4.43 4.77
N PRO A 171 -8.34 -5.66 5.29
CA PRO A 171 -8.05 -5.94 6.69
C PRO A 171 -6.71 -5.36 7.15
N ALA A 172 -6.62 -5.06 8.45
CA ALA A 172 -5.39 -4.57 9.04
C ALA A 172 -4.22 -5.53 8.78
N LYS A 173 -3.11 -4.98 8.30
CA LYS A 173 -1.86 -5.71 8.11
C LYS A 173 -0.70 -4.91 8.69
N THR A 174 0.20 -5.63 9.36
CA THR A 174 1.48 -5.07 9.80
C THR A 174 2.49 -5.15 8.67
N TYR A 175 3.11 -4.02 8.39
CA TYR A 175 4.27 -3.90 7.52
C TYR A 175 5.47 -3.62 8.41
N ALA A 176 6.47 -4.50 8.37
CA ALA A 176 7.66 -4.36 9.18
C ALA A 176 8.90 -4.69 8.35
N VAL A 177 9.94 -3.90 8.51
CA VAL A 177 11.25 -4.09 7.85
C VAL A 177 12.34 -3.87 8.88
N ASP A 178 13.19 -4.88 9.07
CA ASP A 178 14.46 -4.73 9.77
C ASP A 178 15.53 -4.32 8.73
N PHE A 179 16.40 -3.37 9.08
CA PHE A 179 17.44 -2.86 8.18
C PHE A 179 18.70 -2.43 8.92
N GLU A 180 19.78 -2.21 8.19
CA GLU A 180 21.11 -1.88 8.74
C GLU A 180 21.77 -0.75 7.95
N VAL A 181 22.46 0.13 8.67
CA VAL A 181 23.40 1.13 8.12
C VAL A 181 24.81 0.69 8.52
N ARG A 182 25.72 0.53 7.56
CA ARG A 182 27.09 0.03 7.80
C ARG A 182 28.15 0.69 6.93
#